data_AF-A0A1F9AQW4-F1
#
_entry.id   AF-A0A1F9AQW4-F1
#
_cell.length_a   1.000
_cell.length_b   1.000
_cell.length_c   1.000
_cell.angle_alpha   90.00
_cell.angle_beta   90.00
_cell.angle_gamma   90.00
#
_symmetry.space_group_name_H-M   'P 1'
#
loop_
_entity.id
_entity.type
_entity.pdbx_description
1 polymer ?
#
loop_
_entity_poly.entity_id
_entity_poly.type
_entity_poly.pdbx_seq_one_letter_code
_entity_poly.pdbx_strand_id
1 'polypeptide(L)'
;MEPGTSPKAENRGEVHSSNPRSEFKSLAWQEYLRTAEMSSSTRVTHQRHLAGLFALAASGLDPVSPIAVQTYLLTRPGAARSRAFSVFARFFRFALYSRWIEVDPMLSLRAPPRPAHSRQGLTDVELAAFLAEVERVSNSTDIRIRFASVRLAAMVRLSLDFGLRTGQHLDLHLADYDPRNLSIRVPPKTPRHDPVRVSLQPVQAASLDLWLSVRAGVPAFTERLWINWHGQPLTYEAIARQLEQVCSVSGCPRFSGLHLLRHTVARIMVEEGADLFQVQGYLGHKRVSYTDAYLRSNFPRQVFDASRLVGQKLARLHSTAGPGEASGAGTDKPPAPELPDPAVSLSNPPKRVSLPNPLKRVSLPNPLKRVSLPNPRKRRP
;
A
#
# COMPACT_ATOMS: atom_id res chain seq x y z
N MET A 1 28.16 -48.02 -58.41
CA MET A 1 27.15 -46.94 -58.53
C MET A 1 26.22 -47.08 -57.34
N GLU A 2 26.15 -46.04 -56.50
CA GLU A 2 25.16 -45.86 -55.42
C GLU A 2 23.70 -45.86 -55.93
N PRO A 3 22.63 -45.65 -55.10
CA PRO A 3 22.35 -45.91 -53.66
C PRO A 3 20.99 -46.69 -53.50
N GLY A 4 20.50 -47.21 -52.37
CA GLY A 4 20.15 -46.63 -51.06
C GLY A 4 18.62 -46.47 -50.89
N THR A 5 18.01 -47.08 -49.87
CA THR A 5 16.76 -46.58 -49.21
C THR A 5 16.47 -47.33 -47.90
N SER A 6 16.53 -46.61 -46.77
CA SER A 6 16.07 -47.03 -45.44
C SER A 6 14.54 -46.89 -45.29
N PRO A 7 13.87 -47.68 -44.43
CA PRO A 7 12.46 -47.48 -44.11
C PRO A 7 12.27 -46.45 -42.97
N LYS A 8 11.27 -45.58 -43.16
CA LYS A 8 10.84 -44.50 -42.27
C LYS A 8 10.28 -45.01 -40.94
N ALA A 9 10.68 -44.35 -39.85
CA ALA A 9 10.04 -44.42 -38.54
C ALA A 9 8.76 -43.56 -38.51
N GLU A 10 7.62 -44.15 -38.17
CA GLU A 10 6.41 -43.42 -37.83
C GLU A 10 6.48 -42.94 -36.37
N ASN A 11 6.60 -41.63 -36.21
CA ASN A 11 6.52 -40.93 -34.95
C ASN A 11 5.05 -40.48 -34.75
N ARG A 12 4.28 -41.21 -33.94
CA ARG A 12 2.96 -40.73 -33.46
C ARG A 12 3.19 -40.00 -32.14
N GLY A 13 3.09 -38.67 -32.20
CA GLY A 13 3.14 -37.80 -31.04
C GLY A 13 1.95 -38.04 -30.12
N GLU A 14 2.23 -38.53 -28.91
CA GLU A 14 1.30 -38.45 -27.80
C GLU A 14 1.32 -37.05 -27.18
N VAL A 15 0.14 -36.46 -27.15
CA VAL A 15 -0.22 -35.20 -26.52
C VAL A 15 0.18 -35.21 -25.05
N HIS A 16 0.89 -34.16 -24.60
CA HIS A 16 1.26 -33.93 -23.21
C HIS A 16 0.04 -33.98 -22.27
N SER A 17 -0.16 -35.15 -21.65
CA SER A 17 -1.03 -35.35 -20.49
C SER A 17 -0.52 -34.50 -19.33
N SER A 18 -1.33 -33.54 -18.87
CA SER A 18 -1.06 -32.76 -17.67
C SER A 18 -1.02 -33.71 -16.46
N ASN A 19 0.14 -33.81 -15.81
CA ASN A 19 0.32 -34.67 -14.64
C ASN A 19 -0.68 -34.26 -13.53
N PRO A 20 -1.61 -35.12 -13.09
CA PRO A 20 -2.61 -34.78 -12.06
C PRO A 20 -2.00 -34.30 -10.74
N ARG A 21 -0.75 -34.72 -10.44
CA ARG A 21 0.00 -34.26 -9.26
C ARG A 21 0.48 -32.81 -9.39
N SER A 22 0.68 -32.28 -10.60
CA SER A 22 1.05 -30.87 -10.80
C SER A 22 -0.18 -29.95 -10.68
N GLU A 23 -1.32 -30.37 -11.21
CA GLU A 23 -2.59 -29.66 -11.08
C GLU A 23 -3.08 -29.60 -9.62
N PHE A 24 -3.00 -30.71 -8.89
CA PHE A 24 -3.35 -30.75 -7.46
C PHE A 24 -2.48 -29.81 -6.61
N LYS A 25 -1.17 -29.73 -6.92
CA LYS A 25 -0.24 -28.79 -6.27
C LYS A 25 -0.58 -27.33 -6.59
N SER A 26 -0.99 -27.03 -7.83
CA SER A 26 -1.44 -25.68 -8.20
C SER A 26 -2.67 -25.24 -7.41
N LEU A 27 -3.68 -26.12 -7.29
CA LEU A 27 -4.91 -25.85 -6.54
C LEU A 27 -4.67 -25.66 -5.04
N ALA A 28 -3.86 -26.53 -4.42
CA ALA A 28 -3.55 -26.42 -2.99
C ALA A 28 -2.81 -25.11 -2.64
N TRP A 29 -1.93 -24.64 -3.53
CA TRP A 29 -1.28 -23.34 -3.36
C TRP A 29 -2.26 -22.17 -3.50
N GLN A 30 -3.14 -22.22 -4.50
CA GLN A 30 -4.18 -21.19 -4.66
C GLN A 30 -5.12 -21.13 -3.46
N GLU A 31 -5.49 -22.28 -2.91
CA GLU A 31 -6.30 -22.38 -1.71
C GLU A 31 -5.57 -21.87 -0.46
N TYR A 32 -4.27 -22.17 -0.34
CA TYR A 32 -3.43 -21.56 0.71
C TYR A 32 -3.40 -20.02 0.60
N LEU A 33 -3.28 -19.47 -0.60
CA LEU A 33 -3.32 -18.02 -0.78
C LEU A 33 -4.70 -17.42 -0.47
N ARG A 34 -5.77 -18.16 -0.74
CA ARG A 34 -7.15 -17.77 -0.44
C ARG A 34 -7.43 -17.80 1.07
N THR A 35 -7.04 -18.87 1.76
CA THR A 35 -7.16 -19.01 3.22
C THR A 35 -6.25 -18.04 3.98
N ALA A 36 -5.12 -17.65 3.39
CA ALA A 36 -4.30 -16.54 3.87
C ALA A 36 -4.88 -15.14 3.56
N GLU A 37 -6.09 -15.07 2.98
CA GLU A 37 -6.85 -13.86 2.64
C GLU A 37 -6.03 -12.83 1.84
N MET A 38 -5.21 -13.32 0.91
CA MET A 38 -4.43 -12.45 0.04
C MET A 38 -5.30 -11.81 -1.05
N SER A 39 -5.06 -10.53 -1.35
CA SER A 39 -5.79 -9.82 -2.41
C SER A 39 -5.67 -10.55 -3.75
N SER A 40 -6.69 -10.40 -4.62
CA SER A 40 -6.66 -10.92 -5.99
C SER A 40 -5.41 -10.49 -6.75
N SER A 41 -5.03 -9.21 -6.65
CA SER A 41 -3.81 -8.66 -7.27
C SER A 41 -2.53 -9.35 -6.77
N THR A 42 -2.46 -9.69 -5.48
CA THR A 42 -1.31 -10.39 -4.92
C THR A 42 -1.29 -11.84 -5.41
N ARG A 43 -2.45 -12.51 -5.48
CA ARG A 43 -2.58 -13.87 -6.03
C ARG A 43 -2.12 -13.95 -7.49
N VAL A 44 -2.55 -13.01 -8.33
CA VAL A 44 -2.10 -12.90 -9.74
C VAL A 44 -0.59 -12.68 -9.81
N THR A 45 -0.03 -11.85 -8.92
CA THR A 45 1.42 -11.63 -8.84
C THR A 45 2.18 -12.92 -8.48
N HIS A 46 1.69 -13.69 -7.51
CA HIS A 46 2.25 -15.00 -7.16
C HIS A 46 2.20 -15.96 -8.34
N GLN A 47 1.04 -16.08 -8.99
CA GLN A 47 0.84 -16.96 -10.14
C GLN A 47 1.79 -16.60 -11.29
N ARG A 48 1.91 -15.32 -11.64
CA ARG A 48 2.80 -14.85 -12.71
C ARG A 48 4.27 -15.20 -12.45
N HIS A 49 4.75 -14.97 -11.22
CA HIS A 49 6.15 -15.25 -10.89
C HIS A 49 6.44 -16.75 -10.84
N LEU A 50 5.52 -17.56 -10.29
CA LEU A 50 5.68 -19.01 -10.29
C LEU A 50 5.61 -19.58 -11.71
N ALA A 51 4.63 -19.18 -12.52
CA ALA A 51 4.55 -19.61 -13.92
C ALA A 51 5.86 -19.30 -14.68
N GLY A 52 6.42 -18.11 -14.49
CA GLY A 52 7.69 -17.74 -15.10
C GLY A 52 8.90 -18.56 -14.60
N LEU A 53 8.92 -18.96 -13.32
CA LEU A 53 9.96 -19.84 -12.78
C LEU A 53 9.84 -21.26 -13.35
N PHE A 54 8.63 -21.82 -13.34
CA PHE A 54 8.37 -23.18 -13.83
C PHE A 54 8.55 -23.29 -15.36
N ALA A 55 8.39 -22.19 -16.10
CA ALA A 55 8.71 -22.16 -17.52
C ALA A 55 10.20 -22.42 -17.82
N LEU A 56 11.11 -22.19 -16.86
CA LEU A 56 12.53 -22.51 -17.05
C LEU A 56 12.82 -24.02 -17.16
N ALA A 57 11.85 -24.88 -16.80
CA ALA A 57 11.94 -26.31 -17.07
C ALA A 57 12.10 -26.62 -18.57
N ALA A 58 11.50 -25.80 -19.45
CA ALA A 58 11.66 -25.96 -20.90
C ALA A 58 13.10 -25.69 -21.37
N SER A 59 13.90 -24.99 -20.56
CA SER A 59 15.31 -24.74 -20.79
C SER A 59 16.22 -25.73 -20.07
N GLY A 60 15.67 -26.83 -19.54
CA GLY A 60 16.42 -27.88 -18.85
C GLY A 60 16.81 -27.55 -17.40
N LEU A 61 16.32 -26.44 -16.84
CA LEU A 61 16.57 -26.07 -15.44
C LEU A 61 15.47 -26.61 -14.54
N ASP A 62 15.83 -27.35 -13.49
CA ASP A 62 14.88 -27.75 -12.44
C ASP A 62 14.35 -26.50 -11.70
N PRO A 63 13.05 -26.16 -11.79
CA PRO A 63 12.46 -24.99 -11.14
C PRO A 63 12.58 -25.00 -9.60
N VAL A 64 12.87 -26.16 -9.01
CA VAL A 64 13.05 -26.35 -7.57
C VAL A 64 14.53 -26.25 -7.18
N SER A 65 15.44 -25.99 -8.13
CA SER A 65 16.85 -25.78 -7.84
C SER A 65 17.17 -24.31 -7.47
N PRO A 66 18.18 -24.06 -6.61
CA PRO A 66 18.67 -22.70 -6.35
C PRO A 66 19.10 -21.96 -7.63
N ILE A 67 19.66 -22.69 -8.59
CA ILE A 67 20.13 -22.16 -9.88
C ILE A 67 18.96 -21.59 -10.68
N ALA A 68 17.86 -22.33 -10.85
CA ALA A 68 16.70 -21.85 -11.59
C ALA A 68 16.08 -20.60 -10.94
N VAL A 69 15.97 -20.60 -9.62
CA VAL A 69 15.46 -19.45 -8.86
C VAL A 69 16.36 -18.23 -9.05
N GLN A 70 17.68 -18.40 -8.93
CA GLN A 70 18.64 -17.31 -9.13
C GLN A 70 18.58 -16.77 -10.56
N THR A 71 18.58 -17.66 -11.56
CA THR A 71 18.44 -17.31 -12.99
C THR A 71 17.19 -16.48 -13.22
N TYR A 72 16.03 -16.92 -12.73
CA TYR A 72 14.80 -16.15 -12.85
C TYR A 72 14.91 -14.76 -12.22
N LEU A 73 15.44 -14.67 -10.99
CA LEU A 73 15.58 -13.40 -10.26
C LEU A 73 16.49 -12.41 -10.98
N LEU A 74 17.56 -12.88 -11.62
CA LEU A 74 18.49 -12.03 -12.37
C LEU A 74 17.81 -11.39 -13.59
N THR A 75 16.86 -12.08 -14.24
CA THR A 75 16.08 -11.50 -15.36
C THR A 75 15.13 -10.38 -14.96
N ARG A 76 14.93 -10.11 -13.66
CA ARG A 76 13.97 -9.11 -13.17
C ARG A 76 14.68 -7.82 -12.72
N PRO A 77 14.10 -6.63 -12.97
CA PRO A 77 14.58 -5.36 -12.42
C PRO A 77 14.33 -5.27 -10.90
N GLY A 78 15.06 -4.42 -10.17
CA GLY A 78 15.19 -4.45 -8.70
C GLY A 78 13.88 -4.61 -7.90
N ALA A 79 12.86 -3.80 -8.18
CA ALA A 79 11.56 -3.90 -7.50
C ALA A 79 10.77 -5.18 -7.86
N ALA A 80 10.86 -5.64 -9.11
CA ALA A 80 10.27 -6.91 -9.53
C ALA A 80 11.03 -8.12 -8.97
N ARG A 81 12.37 -8.03 -8.88
CA ARG A 81 13.24 -9.04 -8.25
C ARG A 81 12.94 -9.22 -6.78
N SER A 82 12.78 -8.13 -6.04
CA SER A 82 12.42 -8.17 -4.60
C SER A 82 11.03 -8.79 -4.37
N ARG A 83 10.08 -8.51 -5.26
CA ARG A 83 8.74 -9.13 -5.24
C ARG A 83 8.82 -10.63 -5.56
N ALA A 84 9.52 -11.01 -6.62
CA ALA A 84 9.73 -12.40 -7.00
C ALA A 84 10.41 -13.20 -5.87
N PHE A 85 11.46 -12.66 -5.25
CA PHE A 85 12.11 -13.29 -4.11
C PHE A 85 11.14 -13.54 -2.95
N SER A 86 10.27 -12.56 -2.64
CA SER A 86 9.26 -12.70 -1.61
C SER A 86 8.19 -13.73 -1.95
N VAL A 87 7.80 -13.83 -3.23
CA VAL A 87 6.89 -14.86 -3.75
C VAL A 87 7.49 -16.24 -3.56
N PHE A 88 8.74 -16.44 -4.00
CA PHE A 88 9.44 -17.72 -3.92
C PHE A 88 9.70 -18.14 -2.48
N ALA A 89 10.17 -17.23 -1.62
CA ALA A 89 10.34 -17.49 -0.20
C ALA A 89 9.04 -17.96 0.48
N ARG A 90 7.87 -17.44 0.07
CA ARG A 90 6.58 -17.90 0.60
C ARG A 90 6.18 -19.26 0.02
N PHE A 91 6.31 -19.43 -1.28
CA PHE A 91 5.94 -20.65 -1.99
C PHE A 91 6.78 -21.84 -1.54
N PHE A 92 8.11 -21.72 -1.51
CA PHE A 92 8.99 -22.83 -1.15
C PHE A 92 8.88 -23.23 0.32
N ARG A 93 8.62 -22.28 1.23
CA ARG A 93 8.24 -22.63 2.62
C ARG A 93 6.94 -23.42 2.69
N PHE A 94 5.94 -23.04 1.91
CA PHE A 94 4.69 -23.79 1.83
C PHE A 94 4.90 -25.18 1.22
N ALA A 95 5.71 -25.28 0.15
CA ALA A 95 6.05 -26.53 -0.49
C ALA A 95 6.83 -27.46 0.46
N LEU A 96 7.75 -26.93 1.26
CA LEU A 96 8.48 -27.66 2.28
C LEU A 96 7.53 -28.17 3.39
N TYR A 97 6.67 -27.29 3.92
CA TYR A 97 5.67 -27.66 4.92
C TYR A 97 4.69 -28.73 4.42
N SER A 98 4.30 -28.62 3.15
CA SER A 98 3.41 -29.58 2.47
C SER A 98 4.14 -30.84 1.99
N ARG A 99 5.45 -30.96 2.28
CA ARG A 99 6.33 -32.08 1.89
C ARG A 99 6.37 -32.33 0.37
N TRP A 100 6.27 -31.28 -0.43
CA TRP A 100 6.40 -31.36 -1.89
C TRP A 100 7.85 -31.31 -2.34
N ILE A 101 8.72 -30.80 -1.47
CA ILE A 101 10.16 -30.69 -1.61
C ILE A 101 10.77 -31.05 -0.26
N GLU A 102 12.01 -31.52 -0.26
CA GLU A 102 12.75 -31.88 0.96
C GLU A 102 13.66 -30.75 1.44
N VAL A 103 14.16 -29.94 0.49
CA VAL A 103 15.11 -28.86 0.74
C VAL A 103 14.56 -27.57 0.15
N ASP A 104 14.62 -26.47 0.92
CA ASP A 104 14.23 -25.15 0.44
C ASP A 104 15.35 -24.53 -0.42
N PRO A 105 15.14 -24.33 -1.74
CA PRO A 105 16.16 -23.76 -2.63
C PRO A 105 16.48 -22.30 -2.31
N MET A 106 15.68 -21.63 -1.49
CA MET A 106 15.91 -20.25 -1.08
C MET A 106 17.01 -20.12 -0.02
N LEU A 107 17.41 -21.21 0.65
CA LEU A 107 18.37 -21.17 1.77
C LEU A 107 19.76 -20.68 1.37
N SER A 108 20.21 -21.01 0.16
CA SER A 108 21.51 -20.57 -0.36
C SER A 108 21.46 -19.21 -1.05
N LEU A 109 20.27 -18.62 -1.20
CA LEU A 109 20.08 -17.38 -1.96
C LEU A 109 20.04 -16.16 -1.05
N ARG A 110 20.82 -15.14 -1.40
CA ARG A 110 20.77 -13.85 -0.69
C ARG A 110 19.56 -13.04 -1.17
N ALA A 111 18.83 -12.49 -0.21
CA ALA A 111 17.77 -11.54 -0.52
C ALA A 111 18.35 -10.32 -1.26
N PRO A 112 17.69 -9.84 -2.32
CA PRO A 112 18.14 -8.63 -2.99
C PRO A 112 18.15 -7.47 -1.98
N PRO A 113 19.17 -6.58 -2.03
CA PRO A 113 19.20 -5.42 -1.15
C PRO A 113 17.92 -4.62 -1.36
N ARG A 114 17.25 -4.30 -0.25
CA ARG A 114 16.12 -3.38 -0.32
C ARG A 114 16.70 -2.02 -0.68
N PRO A 115 16.31 -1.42 -1.81
CA PRO A 115 16.74 -0.05 -2.07
C PRO A 115 16.29 0.80 -0.89
N ALA A 116 17.22 1.55 -0.31
CA ALA A 116 16.96 2.54 0.71
C ALA A 116 16.26 3.75 0.08
N HIS A 117 15.15 3.52 -0.62
CA HIS A 117 14.19 4.57 -0.84
C HIS A 117 13.57 4.83 0.52
N SER A 118 14.20 5.74 1.25
CA SER A 118 13.52 6.60 2.20
C SER A 118 12.22 7.02 1.51
N ARG A 119 11.11 6.42 1.94
CA ARG A 119 9.77 6.78 1.47
C ARG A 119 9.39 8.09 2.16
N GLN A 120 10.23 9.11 1.99
CA GLN A 120 9.95 10.46 2.41
C GLN A 120 8.77 10.92 1.56
N GLY A 121 7.72 11.40 2.23
CA GLY A 121 6.66 12.13 1.56
C GLY A 121 7.18 13.41 0.93
N LEU A 122 6.30 14.17 0.30
CA LEU A 122 6.60 15.49 -0.24
C LEU A 122 7.12 16.39 0.88
N THR A 123 8.15 17.19 0.61
CA THR A 123 8.54 18.32 1.48
C THR A 123 7.44 19.37 1.51
N ASP A 124 7.55 20.38 2.37
CA ASP A 124 6.56 21.45 2.46
C ASP A 124 6.47 22.26 1.16
N VAL A 125 7.61 22.56 0.54
CA VAL A 125 7.71 23.24 -0.76
C VAL A 125 7.13 22.37 -1.87
N GLU A 126 7.50 21.08 -1.91
CA GLU A 126 6.97 20.13 -2.89
C GLU A 126 5.46 19.96 -2.75
N LEU A 127 4.94 19.89 -1.52
CA LEU A 127 3.51 19.76 -1.24
C LEU A 127 2.73 21.01 -1.64
N ALA A 128 3.23 22.20 -1.33
CA ALA A 128 2.60 23.46 -1.73
C ALA A 128 2.53 23.58 -3.26
N ALA A 129 3.63 23.31 -3.96
CA ALA A 129 3.66 23.31 -5.43
C ALA A 129 2.72 22.26 -6.03
N PHE A 130 2.68 21.05 -5.45
CA PHE A 130 1.77 19.98 -5.87
C PHE A 130 0.31 20.39 -5.73
N LEU A 131 -0.08 20.96 -4.58
CA LEU A 131 -1.46 21.39 -4.35
C LEU A 131 -1.86 22.57 -5.24
N ALA A 132 -0.96 23.53 -5.45
CA ALA A 132 -1.19 24.64 -6.38
C ALA A 132 -1.42 24.13 -7.81
N GLU A 133 -0.65 23.14 -8.26
CA GLU A 133 -0.87 22.54 -9.58
C GLU A 133 -2.20 21.79 -9.67
N VAL A 134 -2.57 21.00 -8.65
CA VAL A 134 -3.88 20.33 -8.57
C VAL A 134 -5.03 21.35 -8.68
N GLU A 135 -4.93 22.45 -7.94
CA GLU A 135 -5.93 23.52 -7.99
C GLU A 135 -5.98 24.17 -9.37
N ARG A 136 -4.83 24.53 -9.94
CA ARG A 136 -4.73 25.13 -11.27
C ARG A 136 -5.38 24.25 -12.35
N VAL A 137 -5.09 22.94 -12.37
CA VAL A 137 -5.69 22.04 -13.36
C VAL A 137 -7.17 21.78 -13.12
N SER A 138 -7.64 21.89 -11.87
CA SER A 138 -9.07 21.75 -11.53
C SER A 138 -9.92 22.94 -12.01
N ASN A 139 -9.28 24.10 -12.24
CA ASN A 139 -9.89 25.30 -12.81
C ASN A 139 -9.70 25.42 -14.33
N SER A 140 -9.33 24.33 -15.02
CA SER A 140 -9.20 24.34 -16.48
C SER A 140 -10.52 24.68 -17.18
N THR A 141 -10.45 25.44 -18.27
CA THR A 141 -11.59 25.72 -19.14
C THR A 141 -11.94 24.55 -20.07
N ASP A 142 -11.00 23.65 -20.33
CA ASP A 142 -11.26 22.41 -21.07
C ASP A 142 -12.10 21.46 -20.20
N ILE A 143 -13.28 21.11 -20.67
CA ILE A 143 -14.25 20.30 -19.92
C ILE A 143 -13.70 18.91 -19.54
N ARG A 144 -12.90 18.28 -20.42
CA ARG A 144 -12.35 16.94 -20.17
C ARG A 144 -11.23 17.01 -19.15
N ILE A 145 -10.35 18.01 -19.26
CA ILE A 145 -9.29 18.26 -18.29
C ILE A 145 -9.92 18.58 -16.94
N ARG A 146 -10.88 19.51 -16.90
CA ARG A 146 -11.60 19.90 -15.69
C ARG A 146 -12.26 18.71 -15.00
N PHE A 147 -12.97 17.86 -15.74
CA PHE A 147 -13.57 16.64 -15.20
C PHE A 147 -12.54 15.73 -14.53
N ALA A 148 -11.44 15.48 -15.23
CA ALA A 148 -10.35 14.66 -14.74
C ALA A 148 -9.68 15.25 -13.49
N SER A 149 -9.51 16.57 -13.46
CA SER A 149 -8.76 17.31 -12.44
C SER A 149 -9.57 17.60 -11.18
N VAL A 150 -10.86 17.94 -11.30
CA VAL A 150 -11.77 18.07 -10.16
C VAL A 150 -11.90 16.73 -9.43
N ARG A 151 -12.01 15.62 -10.19
CA ARG A 151 -11.96 14.27 -9.63
C ARG A 151 -10.68 14.04 -8.84
N LEU A 152 -9.54 14.37 -9.45
CA LEU A 152 -8.23 14.20 -8.82
C LEU A 152 -8.10 15.04 -7.55
N ALA A 153 -8.56 16.29 -7.56
CA ALA A 153 -8.52 17.19 -6.41
C ALA A 153 -9.29 16.60 -5.21
N ALA A 154 -10.50 16.07 -5.43
CA ALA A 154 -11.26 15.38 -4.39
C ALA A 154 -10.52 14.13 -3.87
N MET A 155 -9.90 13.35 -4.76
CA MET A 155 -9.12 12.17 -4.37
C MET A 155 -7.86 12.53 -3.55
N VAL A 156 -7.13 13.57 -3.96
CA VAL A 156 -5.96 14.10 -3.27
C VAL A 156 -6.35 14.57 -1.87
N ARG A 157 -7.45 15.31 -1.76
CA ARG A 157 -7.95 15.81 -0.48
C ARG A 157 -8.26 14.65 0.48
N LEU A 158 -9.06 13.67 0.05
CA LEU A 158 -9.33 12.49 0.86
C LEU A 158 -8.04 11.70 1.21
N SER A 159 -7.06 11.67 0.32
CA SER A 159 -5.77 11.03 0.59
C SER A 159 -4.93 11.77 1.64
N LEU A 160 -5.00 13.11 1.68
CA LEU A 160 -4.28 13.90 2.69
C LEU A 160 -4.91 13.80 4.08
N ASP A 161 -6.22 13.58 4.16
CA ASP A 161 -6.92 13.53 5.45
C ASP A 161 -7.07 12.10 6.00
N PHE A 162 -7.36 11.14 5.12
CA PHE A 162 -7.65 9.75 5.50
C PHE A 162 -6.55 8.77 5.08
N GLY A 163 -5.62 9.21 4.23
CA GLY A 163 -4.50 8.39 3.75
C GLY A 163 -4.94 7.26 2.83
N LEU A 164 -6.11 7.36 2.20
CA LEU A 164 -6.68 6.26 1.42
C LEU A 164 -5.68 5.73 0.38
N ARG A 165 -5.59 4.40 0.28
CA ARG A 165 -4.82 3.76 -0.79
C ARG A 165 -5.59 3.86 -2.11
N THR A 166 -4.88 3.77 -3.24
CA THR A 166 -5.53 3.76 -4.57
C THR A 166 -6.63 2.71 -4.68
N GLY A 167 -6.40 1.50 -4.17
CA GLY A 167 -7.45 0.46 -4.15
C GLY A 167 -8.67 0.87 -3.33
N GLN A 168 -8.50 1.52 -2.17
CA GLN A 168 -9.62 2.00 -1.36
C GLN A 168 -10.39 3.12 -2.05
N HIS A 169 -9.71 3.99 -2.81
CA HIS A 169 -10.41 4.96 -3.67
C HIS A 169 -11.27 4.23 -4.68
N LEU A 170 -10.69 3.31 -5.45
CA LEU A 170 -11.40 2.54 -6.47
C LEU A 170 -12.57 1.72 -5.89
N ASP A 171 -12.52 1.42 -4.59
CA ASP A 171 -13.57 0.69 -3.88
C ASP A 171 -14.74 1.54 -3.38
N LEU A 172 -14.63 2.87 -3.38
CA LEU A 172 -15.71 3.77 -2.93
C LEU A 172 -16.89 3.80 -3.91
N HIS A 173 -18.09 3.80 -3.34
CA HIS A 173 -19.37 3.96 -4.04
C HIS A 173 -20.02 5.29 -3.68
N LEU A 174 -20.98 5.73 -4.49
CA LEU A 174 -21.76 6.95 -4.21
C LEU A 174 -22.44 6.88 -2.83
N ALA A 175 -23.01 5.73 -2.48
CA ALA A 175 -23.70 5.50 -1.20
C ALA A 175 -22.78 5.56 0.04
N ASP A 176 -21.46 5.55 -0.15
CA ASP A 176 -20.53 5.67 0.98
C ASP A 176 -20.44 7.12 1.49
N TYR A 177 -20.69 8.11 0.63
CA TYR A 177 -20.69 9.53 1.00
C TYR A 177 -22.07 9.99 1.45
N ASP A 178 -22.12 10.60 2.62
CA ASP A 178 -23.30 11.24 3.19
C ASP A 178 -23.03 12.75 3.32
N PRO A 179 -23.53 13.57 2.37
CA PRO A 179 -23.32 15.01 2.38
C PRO A 179 -24.06 15.70 3.53
N ARG A 180 -25.17 15.13 4.02
CA ARG A 180 -25.95 15.74 5.11
C ARG A 180 -25.21 15.68 6.44
N ASN A 181 -24.56 14.56 6.69
CA ASN A 181 -23.78 14.34 7.91
C ASN A 181 -22.28 14.62 7.73
N LEU A 182 -21.87 15.18 6.58
CA LEU A 182 -20.47 15.42 6.22
C LEU A 182 -19.59 14.21 6.54
N SER A 183 -19.96 13.03 6.05
CA SER A 183 -19.25 11.80 6.41
C SER A 183 -19.06 10.87 5.22
N ILE A 184 -18.02 10.05 5.26
CA ILE A 184 -17.77 9.03 4.25
C ILE A 184 -17.46 7.68 4.91
N ARG A 185 -17.99 6.60 4.34
CA ARG A 185 -17.70 5.23 4.74
C ARG A 185 -16.45 4.75 3.99
N VAL A 186 -15.33 4.69 4.71
CA VAL A 186 -14.04 4.29 4.15
C VAL A 186 -13.94 2.76 4.06
N PRO A 187 -13.59 2.18 2.90
CA PRO A 187 -13.38 0.74 2.75
C PRO A 187 -12.28 0.23 3.68
N PRO A 188 -12.37 -1.00 4.16
CA PRO A 188 -11.45 -1.50 5.15
C PRO A 188 -10.01 -1.58 4.64
N LYS A 189 -9.04 -1.29 5.53
CA LYS A 189 -7.61 -1.30 5.19
C LYS A 189 -7.09 -2.70 4.83
N THR A 190 -7.78 -3.74 5.30
CA THR A 190 -7.50 -5.15 5.01
C THR A 190 -8.82 -5.92 4.95
N PRO A 191 -8.89 -7.07 4.26
CA PRO A 191 -10.12 -7.88 4.20
C PRO A 191 -10.68 -8.31 5.57
N ARG A 192 -9.86 -8.24 6.63
CA ARG A 192 -10.24 -8.63 8.01
C ARG A 192 -10.96 -7.55 8.79
N HIS A 193 -11.04 -6.33 8.26
CA HIS A 193 -11.60 -5.19 8.99
C HIS A 193 -12.92 -4.78 8.35
N ASP A 194 -13.79 -4.17 9.15
CA ASP A 194 -15.01 -3.55 8.65
C ASP A 194 -14.73 -2.15 8.10
N PRO A 195 -15.55 -1.69 7.13
CA PRO A 195 -15.53 -0.30 6.70
C PRO A 195 -15.91 0.62 7.86
N VAL A 196 -15.27 1.78 7.92
CA VAL A 196 -15.45 2.74 9.03
C VAL A 196 -15.97 4.06 8.48
N ARG A 197 -17.03 4.59 9.10
CA ARG A 197 -17.53 5.93 8.80
C ARG A 197 -16.68 6.97 9.51
N VAL A 198 -16.23 7.97 8.75
CA VAL A 198 -15.39 9.06 9.25
C VAL A 198 -16.00 10.39 8.85
N SER A 199 -15.89 11.39 9.72
CA SER A 199 -16.32 12.75 9.44
C SER A 199 -15.35 13.44 8.48
N LEU A 200 -15.90 14.24 7.59
CA LEU A 200 -15.22 15.13 6.66
C LEU A 200 -15.19 16.53 7.28
N GLN A 201 -14.12 17.29 7.05
CA GLN A 201 -14.17 18.73 7.29
C GLN A 201 -14.89 19.41 6.10
N PRO A 202 -15.27 20.69 6.21
CA PRO A 202 -16.02 21.39 5.17
C PRO A 202 -15.33 21.40 3.80
N VAL A 203 -14.01 21.55 3.77
CA VAL A 203 -13.23 21.60 2.52
C VAL A 203 -13.19 20.25 1.78
N GLN A 204 -13.24 19.12 2.48
CA GLN A 204 -13.32 17.79 1.86
C GLN A 204 -14.72 17.56 1.29
N ALA A 205 -15.75 17.91 2.05
CA ALA A 205 -17.13 17.83 1.58
C ALA A 205 -17.33 18.70 0.34
N ALA A 206 -16.86 19.95 0.35
CA ALA A 206 -16.92 20.85 -0.80
C ALA A 206 -16.20 20.28 -2.05
N SER A 207 -15.05 19.64 -1.87
CA SER A 207 -14.33 18.98 -2.98
C SER A 207 -15.11 17.79 -3.54
N LEU A 208 -15.77 17.01 -2.68
CA LEU A 208 -16.63 15.90 -3.09
C LEU A 208 -17.90 16.38 -3.77
N ASP A 209 -18.55 17.42 -3.24
CA ASP A 209 -19.75 18.01 -3.82
C ASP A 209 -19.48 18.61 -5.20
N LEU A 210 -18.34 19.31 -5.34
CA LEU A 210 -17.88 19.80 -6.64
C LEU A 210 -17.62 18.65 -7.62
N TRP A 211 -16.99 17.56 -7.16
CA TRP A 211 -16.83 16.36 -7.97
C TRP A 211 -18.18 15.77 -8.39
N LEU A 212 -19.13 15.61 -7.48
CA LEU A 212 -20.45 15.06 -7.81
C LEU A 212 -21.22 15.92 -8.81
N SER A 213 -21.10 17.25 -8.69
CA SER A 213 -21.67 18.20 -9.66
C SER A 213 -21.07 17.99 -11.06
N VAL A 214 -19.74 17.90 -11.18
CA VAL A 214 -19.07 17.67 -12.46
C VAL A 214 -19.32 16.25 -13.00
N ARG A 215 -19.37 15.25 -12.11
CA ARG A 215 -19.70 13.85 -12.43
C ARG A 215 -21.09 13.72 -13.05
N ALA A 216 -22.07 14.47 -12.55
CA ALA A 216 -23.44 14.44 -13.06
C ALA A 216 -23.57 14.88 -14.53
N GLY A 217 -22.60 15.63 -15.05
CA GLY A 217 -22.54 16.01 -16.46
C GLY A 217 -22.14 14.88 -17.43
N VAL A 218 -21.81 13.69 -16.92
CA VAL A 218 -21.41 12.52 -17.73
C VAL A 218 -22.28 11.31 -17.33
N PRO A 219 -22.96 10.65 -18.29
CA PRO A 219 -23.68 9.41 -18.01
C PRO A 219 -22.75 8.36 -17.39
N ALA A 220 -23.12 7.82 -16.23
CA ALA A 220 -22.35 6.81 -15.52
C ALA A 220 -22.98 5.42 -15.67
N PHE A 221 -22.16 4.41 -15.91
CA PHE A 221 -22.59 3.01 -16.02
C PHE A 221 -22.21 2.20 -14.78
N THR A 222 -22.02 2.89 -13.65
CA THR A 222 -21.54 2.29 -12.41
C THR A 222 -21.87 3.15 -11.18
N GLU A 223 -22.04 2.48 -10.04
CA GLU A 223 -22.21 3.10 -8.72
C GLU A 223 -20.90 3.53 -8.05
N ARG A 224 -19.76 3.32 -8.73
CA ARG A 224 -18.45 3.78 -8.23
C ARG A 224 -18.43 5.30 -8.11
N LEU A 225 -17.84 5.78 -7.02
CA LEU A 225 -17.67 7.21 -6.77
C LEU A 225 -16.79 7.85 -7.84
N TRP A 226 -15.74 7.15 -8.28
CA TRP A 226 -14.80 7.63 -9.29
C TRP A 226 -15.05 6.95 -10.64
N ILE A 227 -15.35 7.75 -11.65
CA ILE A 227 -15.58 7.29 -13.02
C ILE A 227 -14.65 8.03 -13.98
N ASN A 228 -14.37 7.44 -15.14
CA ASN A 228 -13.69 8.10 -16.25
C ASN A 228 -14.68 8.93 -17.09
N TRP A 229 -14.15 9.64 -18.10
CA TRP A 229 -14.97 10.48 -19.01
C TRP A 229 -16.01 9.68 -19.83
N HIS A 230 -15.84 8.37 -19.94
CA HIS A 230 -16.76 7.47 -20.63
C HIS A 230 -17.79 6.82 -19.69
N GLY A 231 -17.91 7.30 -18.44
CA GLY A 231 -18.88 6.77 -17.49
C GLY A 231 -18.51 5.44 -16.84
N GLN A 232 -17.32 4.90 -17.15
CA GLN A 232 -16.85 3.60 -16.64
C GLN A 232 -16.08 3.78 -15.32
N PRO A 233 -15.95 2.73 -14.48
CA PRO A 233 -15.11 2.76 -13.30
C PRO A 233 -13.69 3.27 -13.60
N LEU A 234 -13.17 4.13 -12.72
CA LEU A 234 -11.79 4.59 -12.84
C LEU A 234 -10.80 3.43 -12.65
N THR A 235 -9.63 3.50 -13.30
CA THR A 235 -8.58 2.48 -13.16
C THR A 235 -7.37 3.00 -12.40
N TYR A 236 -6.56 2.07 -11.89
CA TYR A 236 -5.31 2.39 -11.21
C TYR A 236 -4.36 3.20 -12.12
N GLU A 237 -4.23 2.79 -13.38
CA GLU A 237 -3.35 3.38 -14.38
C GLU A 237 -3.79 4.81 -14.75
N ALA A 238 -5.10 5.07 -14.75
CA ALA A 238 -5.62 6.41 -15.00
C ALA A 238 -5.25 7.37 -13.86
N ILE A 239 -5.42 6.95 -12.60
CA ILE A 239 -5.02 7.75 -11.43
C ILE A 239 -3.51 7.98 -11.44
N ALA A 240 -2.74 6.93 -11.72
CA ALA A 240 -1.29 7.00 -11.75
C ALA A 240 -0.79 8.02 -12.77
N ARG A 241 -1.28 7.97 -14.02
CA ARG A 241 -0.92 8.94 -15.07
C ARG A 241 -1.26 10.37 -14.68
N GLN A 242 -2.44 10.61 -14.14
CA GLN A 242 -2.86 11.97 -13.77
C GLN A 242 -1.98 12.56 -12.67
N LEU A 243 -1.67 11.77 -11.63
CA LEU A 243 -0.78 12.23 -10.57
C LEU A 243 0.66 12.40 -11.07
N GLU A 244 1.13 11.55 -11.98
CA GLU A 244 2.45 11.68 -12.59
C GLU A 244 2.58 12.98 -13.38
N GLN A 245 1.54 13.36 -14.13
CA GLN A 245 1.47 14.65 -14.83
C GLN A 245 1.57 15.83 -13.84
N VAL A 246 0.76 15.83 -12.78
CA VAL A 246 0.81 16.86 -11.74
C VAL A 246 2.19 16.91 -11.09
N CYS A 247 2.74 15.76 -10.68
CA CYS A 247 4.06 15.68 -10.05
C CYS A 247 5.19 16.17 -10.97
N SER A 248 5.10 15.90 -12.28
CA SER A 248 6.10 16.36 -13.25
C SER A 248 6.11 17.89 -13.35
N VAL A 249 4.94 18.53 -13.32
CA VAL A 249 4.82 20.00 -13.39
C VAL A 249 5.20 20.64 -12.06
N SER A 250 4.84 20.03 -10.94
CA SER A 250 5.11 20.56 -9.61
C SER A 250 6.53 20.28 -9.07
N GLY A 251 7.44 19.75 -9.91
CA GLY A 251 8.82 19.48 -9.51
C GLY A 251 8.97 18.38 -8.45
N CYS A 252 8.09 17.37 -8.47
CA CYS A 252 8.05 16.27 -7.50
C CYS A 252 8.53 14.94 -8.13
N PRO A 253 9.85 14.70 -8.26
CA PRO A 253 10.39 13.59 -9.05
C PRO A 253 10.14 12.19 -8.45
N ARG A 254 9.72 12.09 -7.18
CA ARG A 254 9.58 10.82 -6.43
C ARG A 254 8.17 10.23 -6.53
N PHE A 255 7.61 10.16 -7.73
CA PHE A 255 6.23 9.71 -7.91
C PHE A 255 6.03 8.23 -7.52
N SER A 256 5.03 7.98 -6.66
CA SER A 256 4.63 6.61 -6.24
C SER A 256 3.11 6.43 -6.13
N GLY A 257 2.34 7.24 -6.85
CA GLY A 257 0.88 7.28 -6.74
C GLY A 257 0.40 7.93 -5.44
N LEU A 258 -0.85 7.67 -5.06
CA LEU A 258 -1.46 8.21 -3.82
C LEU A 258 -0.72 7.76 -2.54
N HIS A 259 0.12 6.72 -2.61
CA HIS A 259 0.99 6.35 -1.50
C HIS A 259 1.98 7.46 -1.12
N LEU A 260 2.40 8.30 -2.07
CA LEU A 260 3.23 9.47 -1.80
C LEU A 260 2.54 10.44 -0.83
N LEU A 261 1.25 10.71 -1.06
CA LEU A 261 0.44 11.57 -0.19
C LEU A 261 0.31 10.96 1.21
N ARG A 262 0.08 9.65 1.31
CA ARG A 262 0.03 8.95 2.61
C ARG A 262 1.34 9.08 3.40
N HIS A 263 2.49 8.97 2.73
CA HIS A 263 3.79 9.19 3.37
C HIS A 263 4.01 10.65 3.75
N THR A 264 3.48 11.59 2.96
CA THR A 264 3.50 13.03 3.26
C THR A 264 2.73 13.32 4.54
N VAL A 265 1.54 12.74 4.71
CA VAL A 265 0.76 12.90 5.94
C VAL A 265 1.49 12.32 7.14
N ALA A 266 2.07 11.14 7.00
CA ALA A 266 2.85 10.55 8.10
C ALA A 266 4.03 11.43 8.52
N ARG A 267 4.74 12.04 7.56
CA ARG A 267 5.79 13.04 7.85
C ARG A 267 5.21 14.22 8.62
N ILE A 268 4.15 14.84 8.13
CA ILE A 268 3.50 16.00 8.77
C ILE A 268 3.04 15.67 10.18
N MET A 269 2.41 14.51 10.40
CA MET A 269 1.98 14.08 11.72
C MET A 269 3.16 14.00 12.70
N VAL A 270 4.30 13.43 12.27
CA VAL A 270 5.51 13.36 13.10
C VAL A 270 6.07 14.76 13.39
N GLU A 271 6.13 15.64 12.39
CA GLU A 271 6.61 17.02 12.54
C GLU A 271 5.75 17.84 13.50
N GLU A 272 4.43 17.64 13.47
CA GLU A 272 3.49 18.32 14.36
C GLU A 272 3.33 17.60 15.73
N GLY A 273 4.24 16.67 16.05
CA GLY A 273 4.35 16.06 17.38
C GLY A 273 3.38 14.92 17.67
N ALA A 274 2.79 14.29 16.64
CA ALA A 274 1.98 13.10 16.84
C ALA A 274 2.83 11.92 17.32
N ASP A 275 2.30 11.18 18.31
CA ASP A 275 2.96 9.98 18.82
C ASP A 275 3.01 8.87 17.76
N LEU A 276 4.02 8.01 17.85
CA LEU A 276 4.25 6.89 16.94
C LEU A 276 3.01 5.99 16.83
N PHE A 277 2.27 5.78 17.92
CA PHE A 277 1.03 5.00 17.89
C PHE A 277 -0.09 5.68 17.10
N GLN A 278 -0.19 7.01 17.13
CA GLN A 278 -1.14 7.76 16.31
C GLN A 278 -0.78 7.67 14.82
N VAL A 279 0.49 7.84 14.50
CA VAL A 279 1.01 7.72 13.11
C VAL A 279 0.82 6.29 12.58
N GLN A 280 1.12 5.26 13.39
CA GLN A 280 0.95 3.86 13.00
C GLN A 280 -0.52 3.46 12.84
N GLY A 281 -1.40 3.93 13.72
CA GLY A 281 -2.84 3.72 13.63
C GLY A 281 -3.42 4.34 12.35
N TYR A 282 -3.05 5.60 12.06
CA TYR A 282 -3.36 6.28 10.81
C TYR A 282 -2.86 5.48 9.58
N LEU A 283 -1.58 5.06 9.61
CA LEU A 283 -0.95 4.30 8.54
C LEU A 283 -1.41 2.82 8.43
N GLY A 284 -2.10 2.27 9.43
CA GLY A 284 -2.68 0.92 9.41
C GLY A 284 -1.67 -0.17 9.06
N HIS A 285 -0.51 -0.16 9.70
CA HIS A 285 0.56 -1.13 9.45
C HIS A 285 0.17 -2.54 9.94
N LYS A 286 0.31 -3.56 9.06
CA LYS A 286 -0.05 -4.97 9.31
C LYS A 286 0.85 -5.72 10.31
N ARG A 287 1.86 -5.07 10.91
CA ARG A 287 2.78 -5.69 11.87
C ARG A 287 2.94 -4.77 13.08
N VAL A 288 2.03 -4.90 14.04
CA VAL A 288 2.20 -4.40 15.39
C VAL A 288 1.91 -5.58 16.32
N SER A 289 2.98 -6.26 16.76
CA SER A 289 2.89 -7.21 17.85
C SER A 289 2.47 -6.45 19.11
N TYR A 290 1.37 -6.88 19.72
CA TYR A 290 0.80 -6.41 21.01
C TYR A 290 0.13 -5.02 21.05
N THR A 291 -0.83 -4.69 20.18
CA THR A 291 -1.90 -3.66 20.49
C THR A 291 -3.02 -3.55 19.43
N ASP A 292 -3.37 -4.64 18.74
CA ASP A 292 -4.32 -4.56 17.61
C ASP A 292 -5.75 -4.16 18.04
N ALA A 293 -6.18 -4.48 19.27
CA ALA A 293 -7.50 -4.07 19.77
C ALA A 293 -7.60 -2.57 20.14
N TYR A 294 -6.56 -2.00 20.74
CA TYR A 294 -6.55 -0.60 21.22
C TYR A 294 -6.41 0.43 20.07
N LEU A 295 -5.72 0.05 18.99
CA LEU A 295 -5.58 0.89 17.81
C LEU A 295 -6.85 0.88 16.93
N ARG A 296 -7.64 -0.19 16.95
CA ARG A 296 -8.88 -0.33 16.16
C ARG A 296 -10.01 0.56 16.65
N SER A 297 -10.24 0.63 17.97
CA SER A 297 -11.32 1.44 18.56
C SER A 297 -11.11 2.95 18.38
N ASN A 298 -9.89 3.39 18.09
CA ASN A 298 -9.54 4.79 17.95
C ASN A 298 -9.31 5.25 16.50
N PHE A 299 -9.61 4.42 15.47
CA PHE A 299 -9.34 4.81 14.07
C PHE A 299 -10.04 6.11 13.64
N PRO A 300 -11.34 6.35 13.94
CA PRO A 300 -11.98 7.63 13.66
C PRO A 300 -11.27 8.82 14.32
N ARG A 301 -10.81 8.64 15.57
CA ARG A 301 -10.07 9.66 16.33
C ARG A 301 -8.69 9.93 15.73
N GLN A 302 -7.95 8.89 15.35
CA GLN A 302 -6.64 9.01 14.71
C GLN A 302 -6.73 9.72 13.36
N VAL A 303 -7.78 9.42 12.58
CA VAL A 303 -8.10 10.11 11.33
C VAL A 303 -8.42 11.57 11.58
N PHE A 304 -9.23 11.85 12.59
CA PHE A 304 -9.58 13.22 12.97
C PHE A 304 -8.33 14.02 13.38
N ASP A 305 -7.49 13.44 14.24
CA ASP A 305 -6.23 14.05 14.67
C ASP A 305 -5.29 14.31 13.48
N ALA A 306 -5.13 13.33 12.58
CA ALA A 306 -4.33 13.48 11.36
C ALA A 306 -4.88 14.61 10.47
N SER A 307 -6.18 14.60 10.20
CA SER A 307 -6.85 15.64 9.39
C SER A 307 -6.68 17.02 9.99
N ARG A 308 -6.75 17.15 11.32
CA ARG A 308 -6.54 18.41 12.03
C ARG A 308 -5.10 18.91 11.89
N LEU A 309 -4.11 18.05 12.13
CA LEU A 309 -2.68 18.42 12.02
C LEU A 309 -2.31 18.80 10.58
N VAL A 310 -2.77 18.01 9.60
CA VAL A 310 -2.57 18.33 8.18
C VAL A 310 -3.27 19.64 7.82
N GLY A 311 -4.51 19.86 8.25
CA GLY A 311 -5.23 21.11 8.03
C GLY A 311 -4.48 22.33 8.58
N GLN A 312 -3.93 22.22 9.80
CA GLN A 312 -3.12 23.28 10.41
C GLN A 312 -1.84 23.56 9.61
N LYS A 313 -1.11 22.51 9.20
CA LYS A 313 0.09 22.64 8.37
C LYS A 313 -0.23 23.33 7.04
N LEU A 314 -1.27 22.85 6.34
CA LEU A 314 -1.69 23.41 5.05
C LEU A 314 -2.10 24.88 5.18
N ALA A 315 -2.85 25.25 6.22
CA ALA A 315 -3.21 26.64 6.49
C ALA A 315 -1.98 27.55 6.66
N ARG A 316 -0.95 27.08 7.39
CA ARG A 316 0.33 27.80 7.53
C ARG A 316 1.03 27.97 6.18
N LEU A 317 1.11 26.92 5.37
CA LEU A 317 1.73 26.98 4.04
C LEU A 317 1.02 27.97 3.10
N HIS A 318 -0.30 28.03 3.14
CA HIS A 318 -1.07 29.02 2.38
C HIS A 318 -0.85 30.45 2.90
N SER A 319 -0.77 30.65 4.22
CA SER A 319 -0.53 31.98 4.81
C SER A 319 0.86 32.55 4.49
N THR A 320 1.86 31.69 4.31
CA THR A 320 3.22 32.10 3.90
C THR A 320 3.36 32.34 2.39
N ALA A 321 2.32 32.08 1.60
CA ALA A 321 2.32 32.17 0.14
C ALA A 321 1.47 33.34 -0.44
N GLY A 322 1.13 34.34 0.39
CA GLY A 322 0.45 35.59 -0.04
C GLY A 322 1.29 36.48 -0.97
N PRO A 323 0.65 37.41 -1.73
CA PRO A 323 1.08 37.83 -3.07
C PRO A 323 2.40 38.60 -3.09
N GLY A 324 3.18 38.37 -4.14
CA GLY A 324 4.48 38.99 -4.34
C GLY A 324 4.44 40.51 -4.23
N GLU A 325 5.26 41.05 -3.33
CA GLU A 325 5.65 42.46 -3.35
C GLU A 325 6.77 42.64 -4.38
N ALA A 326 6.42 43.24 -5.51
CA ALA A 326 7.38 43.94 -6.34
C ALA A 326 7.61 45.35 -5.74
N SER A 327 8.87 45.61 -5.38
CA SER A 327 9.54 46.91 -5.26
C SER A 327 9.04 47.93 -4.21
N GLY A 328 9.88 48.14 -3.19
CA GLY A 328 9.93 49.38 -2.42
C GLY A 328 11.14 49.39 -1.48
N ALA A 329 12.18 50.16 -1.83
CA ALA A 329 13.36 50.38 -1.01
C ALA A 329 13.01 50.95 0.38
N GLY A 330 13.69 50.48 1.43
CA GLY A 330 13.55 51.04 2.77
C GLY A 330 14.29 50.20 3.80
N THR A 331 15.46 50.68 4.20
CA THR A 331 16.28 50.19 5.31
C THR A 331 15.49 50.14 6.61
N ASP A 332 15.45 48.98 7.29
CA ASP A 332 15.93 48.87 8.66
C ASP A 332 15.85 47.43 9.18
N LYS A 333 17.00 46.98 9.69
CA LYS A 333 17.21 45.68 10.32
C LYS A 333 17.06 45.87 11.84
N PRO A 334 16.12 45.19 12.53
CA PRO A 334 16.21 45.09 13.98
C PRO A 334 17.19 43.97 14.38
N PRO A 335 17.99 44.15 15.45
CA PRO A 335 19.02 43.19 15.84
C PRO A 335 18.41 41.96 16.54
N ALA A 336 19.13 40.83 16.42
CA ALA A 336 18.82 39.58 17.09
C ALA A 336 19.00 39.70 18.62
N PRO A 337 18.21 39.00 19.45
CA PRO A 337 18.46 38.93 20.88
C PRO A 337 19.64 37.99 21.16
N GLU A 338 20.62 38.51 21.90
CA GLU A 338 21.76 37.76 22.44
C GLU A 338 21.31 36.68 23.44
N LEU A 339 21.86 35.49 23.29
CA LEU A 339 21.82 34.41 24.28
C LEU A 339 22.83 34.72 25.40
N PRO A 340 22.47 34.60 26.69
CA PRO A 340 23.47 34.57 27.75
C PRO A 340 24.09 33.17 27.89
N ASP A 341 25.42 33.12 27.93
CA ASP A 341 26.25 31.93 28.16
C ASP A 341 26.12 31.40 29.62
N PRO A 342 26.38 30.10 29.86
CA PRO A 342 26.00 29.41 31.10
C PRO A 342 27.15 29.34 32.10
N ALA A 343 26.94 29.80 33.33
CA ALA A 343 27.65 29.26 34.50
C ALA A 343 26.96 29.63 35.82
N VAL A 344 26.99 28.66 36.73
CA VAL A 344 26.85 28.76 38.20
C VAL A 344 25.45 28.49 38.79
N SER A 345 25.26 27.22 39.16
CA SER A 345 24.92 26.74 40.51
C SER A 345 23.75 25.75 40.60
N LEU A 346 24.13 24.53 40.99
CA LEU A 346 23.32 23.39 41.37
C LEU A 346 22.44 23.68 42.59
N SER A 347 21.19 23.21 42.59
CA SER A 347 20.62 22.54 43.77
C SER A 347 19.32 21.78 43.45
N ASN A 348 19.34 20.50 43.85
CA ASN A 348 18.26 19.53 44.03
C ASN A 348 17.60 18.83 42.82
N PRO A 349 17.80 17.50 42.64
CA PRO A 349 17.00 16.70 41.73
C PRO A 349 15.65 16.30 42.35
N PRO A 350 14.53 16.30 41.60
CA PRO A 350 13.28 15.70 42.08
C PRO A 350 13.34 14.16 42.02
N LYS A 351 12.67 13.55 43.00
CA LYS A 351 12.63 12.13 43.33
C LYS A 351 12.29 11.22 42.15
N ARG A 352 13.08 10.14 41.99
CA ARG A 352 12.76 8.97 41.16
C ARG A 352 11.40 8.38 41.57
N VAL A 353 10.44 8.39 40.66
CA VAL A 353 9.25 7.53 40.75
C VAL A 353 9.62 6.18 40.12
N SER A 354 9.66 5.16 40.97
CA SER A 354 9.97 3.77 40.61
C SER A 354 8.82 3.16 39.80
N LEU A 355 9.07 2.75 38.55
CA LEU A 355 8.15 1.90 37.79
C LEU A 355 8.25 0.44 38.30
N PRO A 356 7.12 -0.28 38.48
CA PRO A 356 7.14 -1.66 38.96
C PRO A 356 7.68 -2.63 37.89
N ASN A 357 8.54 -3.52 38.35
CA ASN A 357 9.25 -4.57 37.62
C ASN A 357 8.29 -5.68 37.11
N PRO A 358 8.16 -5.96 35.80
CA PRO A 358 7.32 -7.03 35.29
C PRO A 358 8.16 -8.26 34.90
N LEU A 359 8.79 -8.91 35.88
CA LEU A 359 9.24 -10.29 35.75
C LEU A 359 8.46 -11.18 36.71
N LYS A 360 7.18 -11.41 36.41
CA LYS A 360 6.47 -12.62 36.86
C LYS A 360 6.35 -13.55 35.66
N ARG A 361 7.12 -14.65 35.72
CA ARG A 361 6.96 -15.81 34.84
C ARG A 361 5.52 -16.32 34.98
N VAL A 362 4.72 -16.18 33.93
CA VAL A 362 3.47 -16.91 33.77
C VAL A 362 3.77 -18.07 32.82
N SER A 363 3.72 -19.29 33.37
CA SER A 363 3.84 -20.53 32.61
C SER A 363 2.70 -20.62 31.59
N LEU A 364 3.03 -20.76 30.31
CA LEU A 364 2.06 -21.01 29.25
C LEU A 364 1.56 -22.47 29.31
N PRO A 365 0.25 -22.73 29.16
CA PRO A 365 -0.27 -24.09 29.04
C PRO A 365 0.07 -24.73 27.69
N ASN A 366 0.49 -25.99 27.76
CA ASN A 366 0.90 -26.86 26.66
C ASN A 366 -0.27 -27.13 25.68
N PRO A 367 -0.19 -26.79 24.38
CA PRO A 367 -1.26 -27.05 23.43
C PRO A 367 -1.07 -28.44 22.79
N LEU A 368 -1.23 -29.49 23.58
CA LEU A 368 -1.43 -30.86 23.11
C LEU A 368 -2.68 -31.46 23.77
N LYS A 369 -3.85 -30.99 23.37
CA LYS A 369 -5.05 -31.84 23.43
C LYS A 369 -5.08 -32.67 22.15
N ARG A 370 -4.64 -33.93 22.27
CA ARG A 370 -4.87 -34.99 21.29
C ARG A 370 -6.35 -35.03 20.96
N VAL A 371 -6.70 -34.73 19.70
CA VAL A 371 -7.97 -35.18 19.13
C VAL A 371 -7.78 -36.66 18.78
N SER A 372 -8.35 -37.53 19.61
CA SER A 372 -8.40 -38.96 19.33
C SER A 372 -9.37 -39.21 18.16
N LEU A 373 -8.84 -39.69 17.03
CA LEU A 373 -9.67 -40.22 15.95
C LEU A 373 -10.22 -41.59 16.35
N PRO A 374 -11.49 -41.91 16.07
CA PRO A 374 -12.07 -43.22 16.36
C PRO A 374 -11.50 -44.30 15.43
N ASN A 375 -11.12 -45.42 16.04
CA ASN A 375 -10.49 -46.58 15.42
C ASN A 375 -11.49 -47.35 14.51
N PRO A 376 -11.21 -47.56 13.21
CA PRO A 376 -12.12 -48.28 12.32
C PRO A 376 -11.75 -49.77 12.33
N ARG A 377 -12.27 -50.54 13.28
CA ARG A 377 -12.35 -52.01 13.21
C ARG A 377 -13.16 -52.57 14.38
N LYS A 378 -14.44 -52.85 14.11
CA LYS A 378 -15.09 -54.12 14.46
C LYS A 378 -16.41 -54.23 13.70
N ARG A 379 -16.43 -55.22 12.81
CA ARG A 379 -17.58 -55.69 12.03
C ARG A 379 -18.54 -56.43 12.94
N ARG A 380 -19.86 -56.22 12.73
CA ARG A 380 -20.99 -57.19 12.63
C ARG A 380 -21.22 -58.17 13.81
N PRO A 381 -22.40 -58.84 13.95
CA PRO A 381 -23.32 -59.34 12.91
C PRO A 381 -24.16 -58.29 12.21
#